data_AF-A0A4R1XMV4-F1
#
_entry.id   AF-A0A4R1XMV4-F1
#
_cell.length_a   1.000
_cell.length_b   1.000
_cell.length_c   1.000
_cell.angle_alpha   90.00
_cell.angle_beta   90.00
_cell.angle_gamma   90.00
#
_symmetry.space_group_name_H-M   'P 1'
#
loop_
_entity.id
_entity.type
_entity.pdbx_description
1 polymer ?
#
loop_
_entity_poly.entity_id
_entity_poly.type
_entity_poly.pdbx_seq_one_letter_code
_entity_poly.pdbx_strand_id
1 'polypeptide(L)' 'MNFPKEDDVEYQTVAGLVLEELKHIHDLGESFVKNGWRFEVIDLDGRRVDKVLVSADKDVGQTGG' A
#
# COMPACT_ATOMS: atom_id res chain seq x y z
N MET A 1 10.12 -15.01 31.75
CA MET A 1 9.10 -15.41 30.76
C MET A 1 9.56 -15.00 29.37
N ASN A 2 9.62 -15.93 28.43
CA ASN A 2 9.78 -15.63 27.01
C ASN A 2 8.38 -15.44 26.44
N PHE A 3 8.00 -14.20 26.12
CA PHE A 3 6.75 -13.96 25.40
C PHE A 3 7.04 -14.24 23.93
N PRO A 4 6.36 -15.21 23.28
CA PRO A 4 6.41 -15.29 21.83
C PRO A 4 5.93 -13.94 21.30
N LYS A 5 6.79 -13.24 20.55
CA LYS A 5 6.33 -12.11 19.75
C LYS A 5 5.30 -12.69 18.81
N GLU A 6 4.06 -12.23 18.90
CA GLU A 6 3.06 -12.51 17.89
C GLU A 6 3.65 -12.06 16.56
N ASP A 7 4.10 -13.02 15.74
CA ASP A 7 4.64 -12.77 14.42
C ASP A 7 3.57 -12.02 13.59
N ASP A 8 3.97 -10.83 13.14
CA ASP A 8 3.52 -10.17 11.91
C ASP A 8 2.04 -9.76 11.78
N VAL A 9 1.57 -8.89 12.67
CA VAL A 9 0.58 -7.90 12.21
C VAL A 9 1.33 -6.68 11.69
N GLU A 10 1.77 -6.74 10.42
CA GLU A 10 2.59 -5.67 9.81
C GLU A 10 1.77 -4.37 9.59
N TYR A 11 0.46 -4.48 9.36
CA TYR A 11 -0.52 -3.38 9.39
C TYR A 11 -1.93 -3.94 9.55
N GLN A 12 -2.87 -3.09 9.98
CA GLN A 12 -4.29 -3.45 10.15
C GLN A 12 -5.24 -2.62 9.28
N THR A 13 -4.71 -1.70 8.47
CA THR A 13 -5.50 -0.80 7.64
C THR A 13 -4.87 -0.67 6.26
N VAL A 14 -5.66 -0.25 5.26
CA VAL A 14 -5.14 0.04 3.92
C VAL A 14 -4.12 1.18 3.97
N ALA A 15 -4.35 2.21 4.79
CA ALA A 15 -3.36 3.27 5.02
C ALA A 15 -2.04 2.72 5.60
N GLY A 16 -2.12 1.74 6.51
CA GLY A 16 -0.96 1.04 7.05
C GLY A 16 -0.18 0.25 5.99
N LEU A 17 -0.89 -0.43 5.07
CA LEU A 17 -0.26 -1.07 3.91
C LEU A 17 0.47 -0.06 3.02
N VAL A 18 -0.16 1.08 2.72
CA VAL A 18 0.47 2.15 1.92
C VAL A 18 1.74 2.66 2.60
N LEU A 19 1.69 2.85 3.93
CA LEU A 19 2.83 3.26 4.75
C LEU A 19 3.99 2.27 4.67
N GLU A 20 3.70 0.98 4.82
CA GLU A 20 4.70 -0.09 4.74
C GLU A 20 5.38 -0.15 3.36
N GLU A 21 4.59 -0.04 2.29
CA GLU A 21 5.10 -0.21 0.93
C GLU A 21 5.91 1.01 0.46
N LEU A 22 5.43 2.23 0.74
CA LEU A 22 6.11 3.46 0.31
C LEU A 22 7.34 3.78 1.19
N LYS A 23 7.34 3.42 2.48
CA LYS A 23 8.48 3.63 3.42
C LYS A 23 8.96 5.08 3.60
N HIS A 24 8.15 6.06 3.19
CA HIS A 24 8.36 7.48 3.44
C HIS A 24 7.01 8.20 3.65
N ILE A 25 7.04 9.51 3.88
CA ILE A 25 5.83 10.34 3.94
C ILE A 25 5.23 10.40 2.53
N HIS A 26 3.96 10.02 2.38
CA HIS A 26 3.30 9.91 1.08
C HIS A 26 2.90 11.26 0.52
N ASP A 27 2.97 11.36 -0.79
CA ASP A 27 2.38 12.43 -1.58
C ASP A 27 1.13 11.95 -2.33
N LEU A 28 0.29 12.90 -2.74
CA LEU A 28 -0.94 12.62 -3.50
C LEU A 28 -0.58 12.16 -4.93
N GLY A 29 -1.24 11.12 -5.42
CA GLY A 29 -0.98 10.48 -6.71
C GLY A 29 0.11 9.40 -6.69
N GLU A 30 0.80 9.20 -5.56
CA GLU A 30 1.74 8.09 -5.43
C GLU A 30 1.02 6.75 -5.48
N SER A 31 1.66 5.77 -6.12
CA SER A 31 1.10 4.44 -6.29
C SER A 31 2.15 3.33 -6.30
N PHE A 32 1.72 2.15 -5.89
CA PHE A 32 2.51 0.92 -5.95
C PHE A 32 1.65 -0.25 -6.43
N VAL A 33 2.30 -1.33 -6.87
CA VAL A 33 1.64 -2.56 -7.28
C VAL A 33 1.98 -3.67 -6.29
N LYS A 34 0.95 -4.33 -5.75
CA LYS A 34 1.09 -5.52 -4.91
C LYS A 34 0.07 -6.56 -5.35
N ASN A 35 0.51 -7.79 -5.58
CA ASN A 35 -0.33 -8.93 -5.95
C ASN A 35 -1.25 -8.67 -7.17
N GLY A 36 -0.76 -7.94 -8.18
CA GLY A 36 -1.51 -7.62 -9.41
C GLY A 36 -2.53 -6.49 -9.27
N TRP A 37 -2.51 -5.75 -8.16
CA TRP A 37 -3.35 -4.58 -7.91
C TRP A 37 -2.49 -3.33 -7.77
N ARG A 38 -2.90 -2.26 -8.44
CA ARG A 38 -2.35 -0.91 -8.24
C ARG A 38 -3.15 -0.20 -7.16
N PHE A 39 -2.44 0.31 -6.16
CA PHE A 39 -2.95 1.16 -5.09
C PHE A 39 -2.46 2.58 -5.34
N GLU A 40 -3.36 3.56 -5.40
CA GLU A 40 -3.02 4.98 -5.61
C GLU A 40 -3.62 5.85 -4.52
N VAL A 41 -2.80 6.70 -3.91
CA VAL A 41 -3.24 7.69 -2.91
C VAL A 41 -3.96 8.82 -3.63
N ILE A 42 -5.28 8.91 -3.45
CA ILE A 42 -6.10 9.93 -4.13
C ILE A 42 -6.53 11.08 -3.19
N ASP A 43 -6.38 10.90 -1.89
CA ASP A 43 -6.74 11.90 -0.89
C ASP A 43 -5.91 11.76 0.39
N LEU A 44 -5.51 12.91 0.94
CA LEU A 44 -4.74 13.01 2.16
C LEU A 44 -5.44 13.94 3.15
N ASP A 45 -5.64 13.47 4.37
CA ASP A 45 -6.02 14.30 5.51
C ASP A 45 -4.76 14.72 6.27
N GLY A 46 -4.15 15.82 5.81
CA GLY A 46 -2.86 16.29 6.31
C GLY A 46 -1.73 15.32 5.93
N ARG A 47 -1.25 14.53 6.90
CA ARG A 47 -0.22 13.49 6.70
C ARG A 47 -0.78 12.07 6.71
N ARG A 48 -2.10 11.92 6.81
CA ARG A 48 -2.76 10.61 6.85
C ARG A 48 -3.38 10.32 5.49
N VAL A 49 -3.18 9.10 5.01
CA VAL A 49 -3.92 8.58 3.85
C VAL A 49 -5.38 8.43 4.25
N ASP A 50 -6.28 9.16 3.58
CA ASP A 50 -7.73 9.05 3.80
C ASP A 50 -8.38 8.15 2.76
N LYS A 51 -8.05 8.34 1.47
CA LYS A 51 -8.62 7.54 0.37
C LYS A 51 -7.55 6.96 -0.53
N VAL A 52 -7.77 5.71 -0.91
CA VAL A 52 -6.95 4.95 -1.84
C VAL A 52 -7.83 4.42 -2.95
N LEU A 53 -7.43 4.65 -4.19
CA LEU A 53 -8.02 3.99 -5.34
C LEU A 53 -7.29 2.66 -5.58
N VAL A 54 -8.05 1.57 -5.69
CA VAL A 54 -7.51 0.25 -6.03
C VAL A 54 -8.02 -0.14 -7.40
N SER A 55 -7.11 -0.53 -8.30
CA SER A 55 -7.44 -0.98 -9.65
C SER A 55 -6.60 -2.19 -10.02
N ALA A 56 -7.12 -3.05 -10.89
CA ALA A 56 -6.30 -4.13 -11.44
C ALA A 56 -5.11 -3.52 -12.19
N ASP A 57 -3.91 -4.03 -11.91
CA ASP A 57 -2.74 -3.57 -12.65
C ASP A 57 -2.86 -4.00 -14.12
N LYS A 58 -2.81 -3.01 -15.00
CA LYS A 58 -2.97 -3.21 -16.45
C LYS A 58 -1.73 -3.80 -17.10
N ASP A 59 -0.62 -3.90 -16.36
CA ASP A 59 0.63 -4.47 -16.85
C ASP A 59 0.77 -5.99 -16.62
N VAL A 60 -0.23 -6.64 -15.98
CA VAL A 60 -0.28 -8.11 -15.80
C VAL A 60 -0.41 -8.88 -17.13
N GLY A 61 -0.49 -8.19 -18.28
CA GLY A 61 -0.62 -8.78 -19.61
C GLY A 61 0.43 -8.38 -20.66
N GLN A 62 1.54 -7.70 -20.32
CA GLN A 62 2.48 -7.17 -21.32
C GLN A 62 3.98 -7.49 -21.12
N THR A 63 4.36 -8.42 -20.26
CA THR A 63 5.71 -9.02 -20.27
C THR A 63 5.70 -10.36 -21.01
N GLY A 64 5.59 -10.24 -22.34
CA GLY A 64 5.74 -11.33 -23.30
C GLY A 64 6.24 -10.76 -24.63
N GLY A 65 7.50 -10.35 -24.64
CA GLY A 65 8.27 -9.94 -25.81
C GLY A 65 9.70 -10.44 -25.68
#